data_AF-A0A498EWJ4-F1
#
_entry.id   AF-A0A498EWJ4-F1
#
_cell.length_a   1.000
_cell.length_b   1.000
_cell.length_c   1.000
_cell.angle_alpha   90.00
_cell.angle_beta   90.00
_cell.angle_gamma   90.00
#
_symmetry.space_group_name_H-M   'P 1'
#
loop_
_entity.id
_entity.type
_entity.pdbx_description
1 polymer ?
#
loop_
_entity_poly.entity_id
_entity_poly.type
_entity_poly.pdbx_seq_one_letter_code
_entity_poly.pdbx_strand_id
1 'polypeptide(L)'
;MNSTTLAQRPALTAAVGYICLHVVLVFGSVAVADGDTGSLVAAGGLSIVYYLLITAFGMVLLAVTTLSLSRGWWIGGFTTVVALVAMRYVFGTAGGILTIMALFAIVFLPYVVAASILARLLVSRFGGDRLGDLPTHHLTRAGVFVAGVFVVAIVGGSVLAVGAAAPAVPAEDWPADRQLNYLEQTDQRDRETGAVIDRRRDYRRAERVLSLLTAGKADSPEEWLDAAIVLHHGTCPEHFELANRLAVAANESATVTATDWVRLTYDRWQVSMGEPQRYSTQTGTRPVNAACHPPVPAKLNVSAPLAGVSDAV
;
A
#
# COMPACT_ATOMS: atom_id res chain seq x y z
N MET A 1 17.48 -23.92 -44.35
CA MET A 1 17.50 -23.48 -42.92
C MET A 1 17.12 -22.01 -42.88
N ASN A 2 16.02 -21.65 -42.21
CA ASN A 2 15.51 -20.28 -42.19
C ASN A 2 16.38 -19.36 -41.33
N SER A 3 17.01 -18.37 -41.97
CA SER A 3 17.87 -17.34 -41.37
C SER A 3 17.20 -16.52 -40.26
N THR A 4 15.87 -16.52 -40.19
CA THR A 4 15.08 -15.84 -39.15
C THR A 4 15.21 -16.48 -37.76
N THR A 5 15.57 -17.76 -37.67
CA THR A 5 15.64 -18.47 -36.38
C THR A 5 16.92 -18.19 -35.57
N LEU A 6 18.00 -17.77 -36.22
CA LEU A 6 19.27 -17.45 -35.55
C LEU A 6 19.25 -16.07 -34.87
N ALA A 7 18.52 -15.10 -35.45
CA ALA A 7 18.44 -13.74 -34.91
C ALA A 7 17.57 -13.61 -33.64
N GLN A 8 16.62 -14.53 -33.41
CA GLN A 8 15.68 -14.45 -32.27
C GLN A 8 16.23 -15.00 -30.95
N ARG A 9 17.26 -15.85 -31.00
CA ARG A 9 17.87 -16.45 -29.80
C ARG A 9 18.48 -15.43 -28.82
N PRO A 10 19.30 -14.45 -29.24
CA PRO A 10 19.89 -13.49 -28.31
C PRO A 10 18.84 -12.60 -27.62
N ALA A 11 17.76 -12.23 -28.32
CA ALA A 11 16.67 -11.43 -27.74
C ALA A 11 15.91 -12.20 -26.65
N LEU A 12 15.65 -13.49 -26.86
CA LEU A 12 15.01 -14.34 -25.87
C LEU A 12 15.90 -14.55 -24.64
N THR A 13 17.20 -14.80 -24.84
CA THR A 13 18.17 -14.95 -23.75
C THR A 13 18.28 -13.67 -22.91
N ALA A 14 18.30 -12.49 -23.55
CA ALA A 14 18.33 -11.20 -22.86
C ALA A 14 17.04 -10.95 -22.06
N ALA A 15 15.87 -11.28 -22.62
CA ALA A 15 14.59 -11.13 -21.92
C ALA A 15 14.48 -12.04 -20.68
N VAL A 16 14.90 -13.31 -20.81
CA VAL A 16 14.90 -14.26 -19.67
C VAL A 16 15.89 -13.83 -18.59
N GLY A 17 17.11 -13.43 -18.97
CA GLY A 17 18.12 -12.93 -18.02
C GLY A 17 17.64 -11.71 -17.24
N TYR A 18 16.91 -10.80 -17.90
CA TYR A 18 16.31 -9.65 -17.25
C TYR A 18 15.20 -10.04 -16.26
N ILE A 19 14.26 -10.91 -16.65
CA ILE A 19 13.19 -11.37 -15.74
C ILE A 19 13.78 -12.00 -14.48
N CYS A 20 14.81 -12.85 -14.62
CA CYS A 20 15.49 -13.44 -13.47
C CYS A 20 16.15 -12.39 -12.57
N LEU A 21 16.86 -11.41 -13.15
CA LEU A 21 17.47 -10.31 -12.38
C LEU A 21 16.41 -9.46 -11.67
N HIS A 22 15.29 -9.19 -12.33
CA HIS A 22 14.18 -8.41 -11.80
C HIS A 22 13.52 -9.08 -10.59
N VAL A 23 13.27 -10.39 -10.70
CA VAL A 23 12.77 -11.22 -9.58
C VAL A 23 13.75 -11.16 -8.40
N VAL A 24 15.06 -11.35 -8.64
CA VAL A 24 16.08 -11.29 -7.57
C VAL A 24 16.10 -9.92 -6.89
N LEU A 25 15.96 -8.82 -7.64
CA LEU A 25 15.96 -7.47 -7.07
C LEU A 25 14.69 -7.15 -6.28
N VAL A 26 13.52 -7.57 -6.76
CA VAL A 26 12.24 -7.39 -6.05
C VAL A 26 12.20 -8.21 -4.76
N PHE A 27 12.63 -9.48 -4.80
CA PHE A 27 12.68 -10.29 -3.59
C PHE A 27 13.80 -9.85 -2.64
N GLY A 28 14.93 -9.38 -3.18
CA GLY A 28 16.02 -8.82 -2.40
C GLY A 28 15.64 -7.53 -1.67
N SER A 29 14.88 -6.63 -2.31
CA SER A 29 14.40 -5.40 -1.66
C SER A 29 13.38 -5.68 -0.56
N VAL A 30 12.49 -6.68 -0.74
CA VAL A 30 11.56 -7.13 0.31
C VAL A 30 12.31 -7.73 1.50
N ALA A 31 13.31 -8.58 1.25
CA ALA A 31 14.11 -9.17 2.33
C ALA A 31 14.94 -8.14 3.13
N VAL A 32 15.41 -7.07 2.47
CA VAL A 32 16.10 -5.96 3.14
C VAL A 32 15.13 -5.09 3.95
N ALA A 33 13.86 -4.98 3.53
CA ALA A 33 12.83 -4.25 4.27
C ALA A 33 12.36 -4.97 5.54
N ASP A 34 12.40 -6.31 5.57
CA ASP A 34 12.08 -7.12 6.74
C ASP A 34 13.24 -7.27 7.74
N GLY A 35 14.47 -6.95 7.32
CA GLY A 35 15.65 -6.99 8.18
C GLY A 35 15.79 -5.70 9.01
N ASP A 36 16.00 -5.86 10.31
CA ASP A 36 16.17 -4.81 11.34
C ASP A 36 17.37 -3.86 11.12
N THR A 37 17.96 -3.84 9.93
CA THR A 37 19.10 -2.99 9.57
C THR A 37 18.61 -1.62 9.14
N GLY A 38 18.61 -0.67 10.08
CA GLY A 38 18.19 0.73 9.96
C GLY A 38 18.97 1.62 8.99
N SER A 39 19.25 1.17 7.78
CA SER A 39 19.80 2.03 6.73
C SER A 39 18.75 2.25 5.65
N LEU A 40 17.97 3.32 5.81
CA LEU A 40 17.16 3.93 4.76
C LEU A 40 17.97 4.17 3.47
N VAL A 41 19.30 4.31 3.59
CA VAL A 41 20.26 4.42 2.48
C VAL A 41 20.40 3.11 1.69
N ALA A 42 20.31 1.94 2.34
CA ALA A 42 20.37 0.64 1.65
C ALA A 42 19.08 0.37 0.86
N ALA A 43 17.91 0.65 1.44
CA ALA A 43 16.62 0.54 0.75
C ALA A 43 16.49 1.56 -0.40
N GLY A 44 16.95 2.80 -0.18
CA GLY A 44 17.03 3.84 -1.20
C GLY A 44 18.00 3.49 -2.32
N GLY A 45 19.19 2.94 -2.00
CA GLY A 45 20.19 2.50 -2.97
C GLY A 45 19.68 1.36 -3.86
N LEU A 46 19.00 0.36 -3.27
CA LEU A 46 18.35 -0.73 -4.01
C LEU A 46 17.26 -0.22 -4.96
N SER A 47 16.46 0.75 -4.52
CA SER A 47 15.45 1.39 -5.39
C SER A 47 16.09 2.14 -6.55
N ILE A 48 17.17 2.91 -6.31
CA ILE A 48 17.89 3.63 -7.37
C ILE A 48 18.48 2.64 -8.39
N VAL A 49 19.12 1.56 -7.92
CA VAL A 49 19.66 0.51 -8.80
C VAL A 49 18.55 -0.17 -9.59
N TYR A 50 17.40 -0.44 -8.97
CA TYR A 50 16.22 -1.00 -9.63
C TYR A 50 15.68 -0.08 -10.75
N TYR A 51 15.55 1.23 -10.49
CA TYR A 51 15.10 2.18 -11.52
C TYR A 51 16.11 2.33 -12.66
N LEU A 52 17.42 2.33 -12.37
CA LEU A 52 18.46 2.37 -13.40
C LEU A 52 18.43 1.11 -14.28
N LEU A 53 18.20 -0.05 -13.68
CA LEU A 53 18.10 -1.33 -14.41
C LEU A 53 16.82 -1.42 -15.26
N ILE A 54 15.67 -0.98 -14.74
CA ILE A 54 14.44 -0.84 -15.54
C ILE A 54 14.67 0.11 -16.71
N THR A 55 15.34 1.24 -16.48
CA THR A 55 15.57 2.25 -17.51
C THR A 55 16.53 1.74 -18.57
N ALA A 56 17.63 1.10 -18.17
CA ALA A 56 18.58 0.47 -19.09
C ALA A 56 17.91 -0.66 -19.89
N PHE A 57 17.07 -1.47 -19.26
CA PHE A 57 16.30 -2.49 -19.97
C PHE A 57 15.28 -1.90 -20.93
N GLY A 58 14.55 -0.87 -20.52
CA GLY A 58 13.67 -0.10 -21.40
C GLY A 58 14.43 0.42 -22.61
N MET A 59 15.63 0.98 -22.42
CA MET A 59 16.50 1.46 -23.50
C MET A 59 17.00 0.34 -24.42
N VAL A 60 17.33 -0.84 -23.90
CA VAL A 60 17.71 -2.02 -24.70
C VAL A 60 16.52 -2.56 -25.47
N LEU A 61 15.35 -2.66 -24.84
CA LEU A 61 14.11 -3.11 -25.47
C LEU A 61 13.71 -2.11 -26.57
N LEU A 62 13.80 -0.80 -26.30
CA LEU A 62 13.69 0.26 -27.28
C LEU A 62 14.68 0.00 -28.42
N ALA A 63 15.99 -0.15 -28.17
CA ALA A 63 17.01 -0.31 -29.21
C ALA A 63 16.87 -1.60 -30.05
N VAL A 64 16.29 -2.67 -29.48
CA VAL A 64 16.01 -3.91 -30.20
C VAL A 64 14.71 -3.81 -31.00
N THR A 65 13.72 -3.07 -30.49
CA THR A 65 12.42 -2.88 -31.16
C THR A 65 12.38 -1.68 -32.11
N THR A 66 13.27 -0.69 -31.98
CA THR A 66 13.45 0.46 -32.88
C THR A 66 13.70 0.01 -34.31
N LEU A 67 14.39 -1.11 -34.50
CA LEU A 67 14.67 -1.71 -35.81
C LEU A 67 13.42 -2.37 -36.43
N SER A 68 12.40 -2.68 -35.62
CA SER A 68 11.17 -3.36 -36.04
C SER A 68 9.94 -2.45 -36.06
N LEU A 69 10.00 -1.26 -35.46
CA LEU A 69 8.87 -0.35 -35.31
C LEU A 69 8.97 0.80 -36.31
N SER A 70 7.86 1.09 -36.99
CA SER A 70 7.81 2.17 -37.97
C SER A 70 8.06 3.53 -37.31
N ARG A 71 8.66 4.46 -38.05
CA ARG A 71 8.98 5.84 -37.60
C ARG A 71 7.78 6.56 -36.95
N GLY A 72 6.55 6.21 -37.32
CA GLY A 72 5.32 6.76 -36.74
C GLY A 72 5.06 6.37 -35.29
N TRP A 73 5.46 5.16 -34.87
CA TRP A 73 5.33 4.72 -33.47
C TRP A 73 6.21 5.54 -32.53
N TRP A 74 7.40 5.92 -32.97
CA TRP A 74 8.32 6.77 -32.19
C TRP A 74 7.77 8.16 -31.96
N ILE A 75 7.27 8.78 -33.02
CA ILE A 75 6.72 10.13 -32.96
C ILE A 75 5.45 10.12 -32.10
N GLY A 76 4.56 9.14 -32.28
CA GLY A 76 3.33 8.99 -31.50
C GLY A 76 3.58 8.68 -30.03
N GLY A 77 4.50 7.76 -29.71
CA GLY A 77 4.85 7.41 -28.34
C GLY A 77 5.48 8.59 -27.59
N PHE A 78 6.46 9.26 -28.21
CA PHE A 78 7.14 10.41 -27.60
C PHE A 78 6.20 11.58 -27.35
N THR A 79 5.37 11.94 -28.34
CA THR A 79 4.37 13.02 -28.18
C THR A 79 3.34 12.69 -27.11
N THR A 80 2.93 11.43 -26.99
CA THR A 80 2.01 10.98 -25.93
C THR A 80 2.63 11.15 -24.54
N VAL A 81 3.90 10.75 -24.35
CA VAL A 81 4.60 10.91 -23.08
C VAL A 81 4.75 12.39 -22.69
N VAL A 82 5.18 13.24 -23.62
CA VAL A 82 5.32 14.68 -23.38
C VAL A 82 3.96 15.31 -23.05
N ALA A 83 2.90 14.93 -23.75
CA ALA A 83 1.55 15.42 -23.50
C ALA A 83 1.04 14.99 -22.11
N LEU A 84 1.29 13.76 -21.67
CA LEU A 84 0.91 13.27 -20.35
C LEU A 84 1.65 14.01 -19.22
N VAL A 85 2.95 14.24 -19.39
CA VAL A 85 3.75 15.02 -18.44
C VAL A 85 3.24 16.46 -18.38
N ALA A 86 2.92 17.09 -19.52
CA ALA A 86 2.32 18.43 -19.53
C ALA A 86 0.94 18.45 -18.85
N MET A 87 0.12 17.43 -19.08
CA MET A 87 -1.21 17.28 -18.46
C MET A 87 -1.12 17.18 -16.93
N ARG A 88 -0.06 16.56 -16.39
CA ARG A 88 0.24 16.55 -14.94
C ARG A 88 0.39 17.97 -14.37
N TYR A 89 1.15 18.83 -15.06
CA TYR A 89 1.42 20.18 -14.60
C TYR A 89 0.20 21.10 -14.73
N VAL A 90 -0.70 20.83 -15.68
CA VAL A 90 -1.90 21.64 -15.91
C VAL A 90 -3.06 21.26 -14.98
N PHE A 91 -3.23 19.96 -14.68
CA PHE A 91 -4.44 19.45 -13.99
C PHE A 91 -4.21 18.96 -12.55
N GLY A 92 -3.05 19.23 -11.95
CA GLY A 92 -2.76 18.93 -10.54
C GLY A 92 -2.92 17.42 -10.20
N THR A 93 -3.64 17.11 -9.13
CA THR A 93 -3.84 15.74 -8.62
C THR A 93 -4.53 14.80 -9.61
N ALA A 94 -5.53 15.28 -10.37
CA ALA A 94 -6.20 14.49 -11.40
C ALA A 94 -5.24 14.17 -12.57
N GLY A 95 -4.38 15.12 -12.95
CA GLY A 95 -3.31 14.90 -13.93
C GLY A 95 -2.25 13.92 -13.41
N GLY A 96 -1.97 13.92 -12.11
CA GLY A 96 -1.11 12.95 -11.44
C GLY A 96 -1.60 11.51 -11.60
N ILE A 97 -2.90 11.26 -11.35
CA ILE A 97 -3.50 9.92 -11.49
C ILE A 97 -3.42 9.43 -12.94
N LEU A 98 -3.76 10.28 -13.91
CA LEU A 98 -3.66 9.94 -15.35
C LEU A 98 -2.22 9.65 -15.78
N THR A 99 -1.26 10.40 -15.25
CA THR A 99 0.17 10.19 -15.55
C THR A 99 0.67 8.88 -14.94
N ILE A 100 0.25 8.55 -13.72
CA ILE A 100 0.58 7.27 -13.08
C ILE A 100 -0.04 6.12 -13.88
N MET A 101 -1.31 6.20 -14.28
CA MET A 101 -1.95 5.18 -15.10
C MET A 101 -1.25 5.00 -16.46
N ALA A 102 -0.82 6.10 -17.08
CA ALA A 102 -0.14 6.03 -18.38
C ALA A 102 1.31 5.55 -18.28
N LEU A 103 2.05 5.94 -17.23
CA LEU A 103 3.36 5.36 -16.93
C LEU A 103 3.24 3.87 -16.58
N PHE A 104 2.21 3.50 -15.83
CA PHE A 104 1.90 2.11 -15.53
C PHE A 104 1.63 1.33 -16.82
N ALA A 105 0.85 1.89 -17.75
CA ALA A 105 0.68 1.31 -19.08
C ALA A 105 2.04 1.19 -19.80
N ILE A 106 2.84 2.25 -19.92
CA ILE A 106 4.12 2.21 -20.65
C ILE A 106 5.12 1.22 -20.04
N VAL A 107 5.19 1.13 -18.71
CA VAL A 107 6.13 0.27 -18.00
C VAL A 107 5.65 -1.18 -17.98
N PHE A 108 4.36 -1.44 -17.76
CA PHE A 108 3.83 -2.80 -17.61
C PHE A 108 3.36 -3.45 -18.92
N LEU A 109 3.01 -2.67 -19.95
CA LEU A 109 2.65 -3.18 -21.28
C LEU A 109 3.75 -4.07 -21.89
N PRO A 110 5.05 -3.73 -21.82
CA PRO A 110 6.12 -4.63 -22.24
C PRO A 110 6.12 -5.98 -21.51
N TYR A 111 5.84 -6.00 -20.20
CA TYR A 111 5.78 -7.25 -19.42
C TYR A 111 4.56 -8.09 -19.80
N VAL A 112 3.42 -7.45 -20.07
CA VAL A 112 2.21 -8.14 -20.52
C VAL A 112 2.43 -8.73 -21.91
N VAL A 113 3.07 -7.98 -22.82
CA VAL A 113 3.49 -8.49 -24.14
C VAL A 113 4.44 -9.67 -23.97
N ALA A 114 5.48 -9.54 -23.14
CA ALA A 114 6.45 -10.60 -22.91
C ALA A 114 5.82 -11.86 -22.29
N ALA A 115 4.95 -11.71 -21.29
CA ALA A 115 4.22 -12.81 -20.67
C ALA A 115 3.27 -13.49 -21.66
N SER A 116 2.60 -12.72 -22.53
CA SER A 116 1.73 -13.26 -23.59
C SER A 116 2.53 -14.04 -24.63
N ILE A 117 3.71 -13.55 -25.02
CA ILE A 117 4.63 -14.26 -25.91
C ILE A 117 5.13 -15.55 -25.25
N LEU A 118 5.57 -15.48 -23.98
CA LEU A 118 6.08 -16.63 -23.25
C LEU A 118 4.99 -17.69 -23.05
N ALA A 119 3.77 -17.30 -22.66
CA ALA A 119 2.63 -18.19 -22.54
C ALA A 119 2.33 -18.89 -23.87
N ARG A 120 2.38 -18.15 -24.99
CA ARG A 120 2.22 -18.74 -26.33
C ARG A 120 3.33 -19.72 -26.67
N LEU A 121 4.58 -19.40 -26.35
CA LEU A 121 5.72 -20.29 -26.57
C LEU A 121 5.64 -21.56 -25.72
N LEU A 122 5.15 -21.44 -24.48
CA LEU A 122 4.91 -22.58 -23.59
C LEU A 122 3.76 -23.45 -24.09
N VAL A 123 2.64 -22.84 -24.51
CA VAL A 123 1.51 -23.57 -25.12
C VAL A 123 1.94 -24.26 -26.41
N SER A 124 2.73 -23.61 -27.27
CA SER A 124 3.23 -24.27 -28.49
C SER A 124 4.24 -25.38 -28.20
N ARG A 125 4.99 -25.28 -27.09
CA ARG A 125 6.00 -26.27 -26.71
C ARG A 125 5.41 -27.48 -25.98
N PHE A 126 4.37 -27.27 -25.16
CA PHE A 126 3.80 -28.31 -24.28
C PHE A 126 2.38 -28.73 -24.66
N GLY A 127 1.63 -27.91 -25.40
CA GLY A 127 0.24 -28.19 -25.78
C GLY A 127 0.08 -29.13 -26.98
N GLY A 128 1.18 -29.45 -27.69
CA GLY A 128 1.15 -30.17 -28.95
C GLY A 128 0.40 -29.40 -30.06
N ASP A 129 0.50 -29.88 -31.30
CA ASP A 129 -0.11 -29.21 -32.48
C ASP A 129 -1.63 -28.99 -32.34
N ARG A 130 -2.29 -29.69 -31.41
CA ARG A 130 -3.75 -29.61 -31.18
C ARG A 130 -4.25 -28.24 -30.69
N LEU A 131 -3.42 -27.41 -30.07
CA LEU A 131 -3.82 -26.05 -29.63
C LEU A 131 -3.32 -24.94 -30.57
N GLY A 132 -2.41 -25.25 -31.50
CA GLY A 132 -1.81 -24.28 -32.42
C GLY A 132 -2.72 -23.86 -33.57
N ASP A 133 -3.61 -24.76 -34.00
CA ASP A 133 -4.47 -24.57 -35.18
C ASP A 133 -5.85 -23.99 -34.88
N LEU A 134 -6.15 -23.65 -33.62
CA LEU A 134 -7.37 -22.92 -33.30
C LEU A 134 -7.31 -21.55 -34.00
N PRO A 135 -8.27 -21.20 -34.88
CA PRO A 135 -8.28 -19.91 -35.56
C PRO A 135 -8.46 -18.82 -34.52
N THR A 136 -7.35 -18.24 -34.06
CA THR A 136 -7.37 -17.14 -33.10
C THR A 136 -7.88 -15.91 -33.85
N HIS A 137 -9.19 -15.67 -33.77
CA HIS A 137 -9.79 -14.42 -34.19
C HIS A 137 -9.03 -13.25 -33.54
N HIS A 138 -8.90 -12.13 -34.24
CA HIS A 138 -8.25 -10.91 -33.73
C HIS A 138 -8.80 -10.48 -32.35
N LEU A 139 -10.08 -10.76 -32.07
CA LEU A 139 -10.75 -10.53 -30.79
C LEU A 139 -10.17 -11.34 -29.62
N THR A 140 -9.78 -12.60 -29.81
CA THR A 140 -9.22 -13.42 -28.72
C THR A 140 -7.81 -12.96 -28.31
N ARG A 141 -7.01 -12.46 -29.27
CA ARG A 141 -5.69 -11.88 -28.96
C ARG A 141 -5.79 -10.58 -28.18
N ALA A 142 -6.72 -9.70 -28.57
CA ALA A 142 -7.00 -8.47 -27.83
C ALA A 142 -7.53 -8.79 -26.42
N GLY A 143 -8.42 -9.78 -26.28
CA GLY A 143 -8.96 -10.20 -24.99
C GLY A 143 -7.90 -10.71 -24.01
N VAL A 144 -7.01 -11.60 -24.45
CA VAL A 144 -5.91 -12.13 -23.59
C VAL A 144 -4.95 -11.01 -23.18
N PHE A 145 -4.66 -10.08 -24.08
CA PHE A 145 -3.80 -8.94 -23.77
C PHE A 145 -4.40 -8.02 -22.71
N VAL A 146 -5.67 -7.63 -22.88
CA VAL A 146 -6.40 -6.80 -21.91
C VAL A 146 -6.46 -7.51 -20.56
N ALA A 147 -6.76 -8.81 -20.54
CA ALA A 147 -6.76 -9.60 -19.30
C ALA A 147 -5.38 -9.61 -18.63
N GLY A 148 -4.29 -9.75 -19.38
CA GLY A 148 -2.93 -9.69 -18.87
C GLY A 148 -2.57 -8.33 -18.26
N VAL A 149 -2.94 -7.22 -18.91
CA VAL A 149 -2.75 -5.86 -18.36
C VAL A 149 -3.51 -5.70 -17.05
N PHE A 150 -4.76 -6.16 -16.99
CA PHE A 150 -5.58 -6.09 -15.78
C PHE A 150 -4.97 -6.89 -14.63
N VAL A 151 -4.51 -8.12 -14.88
CA VAL A 151 -3.88 -8.96 -13.85
C VAL A 151 -2.60 -8.31 -13.33
N VAL A 152 -1.75 -7.80 -14.21
CA VAL A 152 -0.51 -7.12 -13.81
C VAL A 152 -0.78 -5.80 -13.08
N ALA A 153 -1.80 -5.05 -13.48
CA ALA A 153 -2.20 -3.81 -12.81
C ALA A 153 -2.75 -4.07 -11.41
N ILE A 154 -3.61 -5.07 -11.27
CA ILE A 154 -4.20 -5.44 -9.99
C ILE A 154 -3.13 -6.02 -9.06
N VAL A 155 -2.37 -7.02 -9.52
CA VAL A 155 -1.38 -7.70 -8.66
C VAL A 155 -0.15 -6.81 -8.40
N GLY A 156 0.37 -6.15 -9.44
CA GLY A 156 1.55 -5.28 -9.34
C GLY A 156 1.28 -4.01 -8.54
N GLY A 157 0.09 -3.40 -8.71
CA GLY A 157 -0.33 -2.24 -7.94
C GLY A 157 -0.47 -2.56 -6.45
N SER A 158 -1.08 -3.69 -6.10
CA SER A 158 -1.24 -4.12 -4.71
C SER A 158 0.11 -4.44 -4.03
N VAL A 159 1.03 -5.12 -4.72
CA VAL A 159 2.35 -5.45 -4.16
C VAL A 159 3.19 -4.18 -3.93
N LEU A 160 3.17 -3.23 -4.86
CA LEU A 160 3.87 -1.95 -4.70
C LEU A 160 3.28 -1.10 -3.57
N ALA A 161 1.95 -1.12 -3.39
CA ALA A 161 1.30 -0.39 -2.30
C ALA A 161 1.74 -0.88 -0.91
N VAL A 162 1.90 -2.20 -0.73
CA VAL A 162 2.36 -2.78 0.54
C VAL A 162 3.85 -2.45 0.78
N GLY A 163 4.70 -2.58 -0.23
CA GLY A 163 6.13 -2.31 -0.10
C GLY A 163 6.50 -0.83 0.09
N ALA A 164 5.62 0.09 -0.33
CA ALA A 164 5.82 1.53 -0.21
C ALA A 164 5.07 2.16 0.99
N ALA A 165 4.44 1.36 1.84
CA ALA A 165 3.73 1.88 3.00
C ALA A 165 4.70 2.62 3.93
N ALA A 166 4.30 3.81 4.39
CA ALA A 166 5.08 4.57 5.37
C ALA A 166 5.30 3.73 6.64
N PRO A 167 6.39 3.93 7.40
CA PRO A 167 6.59 3.22 8.65
C PRO A 167 5.40 3.45 9.60
N ALA A 168 5.03 2.43 10.38
CA ALA A 168 3.87 2.52 11.26
C ALA A 168 4.07 3.54 12.41
N VAL A 169 5.32 3.84 12.76
CA VAL A 169 5.69 4.75 13.86
C VAL A 169 6.67 5.79 13.30
N PRO A 170 6.51 7.08 13.63
CA PRO A 170 7.40 8.12 13.18
C PRO A 170 8.75 8.06 13.91
N ALA A 171 9.69 8.93 13.52
CA ALA A 171 10.94 9.10 14.26
C ALA A 171 10.65 9.64 15.69
N GLU A 172 11.40 9.14 16.68
CA GLU A 172 11.12 9.42 18.09
C GLU A 172 11.38 10.89 18.51
N ASP A 173 12.21 11.61 17.76
CA ASP A 173 12.63 13.00 18.00
C ASP A 173 11.56 14.03 17.63
N TRP A 174 10.45 13.61 17.03
CA TRP A 174 9.35 14.51 16.67
C TRP A 174 8.62 15.04 17.91
N PRO A 175 8.06 16.25 17.86
CA PRO A 175 7.09 16.73 18.85
C PRO A 175 5.88 15.77 18.99
N ALA A 176 5.29 15.68 20.18
CA ALA A 176 4.28 14.66 20.50
C ALA A 176 2.99 14.82 19.69
N ASP A 177 2.52 16.06 19.51
CA ASP A 177 1.44 16.47 18.61
C ASP A 177 1.66 15.89 17.20
N ARG A 178 2.86 16.10 16.65
CA ARG A 178 3.22 15.61 15.32
C ARG A 178 3.28 14.09 15.26
N GLN A 179 3.68 13.43 16.35
CA GLN A 179 3.71 11.97 16.41
C GLN A 179 2.29 11.39 16.44
N LEU A 180 1.41 11.90 17.29
CA LEU A 180 0.02 11.42 17.38
C LEU A 180 -0.71 11.60 16.05
N ASN A 181 -0.56 12.77 15.43
CA ASN A 181 -1.15 13.03 14.14
C ASN A 181 -0.61 12.12 13.03
N TYR A 182 0.69 11.81 13.03
CA TYR A 182 1.26 10.84 12.09
C TYR A 182 0.73 9.42 12.32
N LEU A 183 0.60 8.99 13.57
CA LEU A 183 0.10 7.67 13.94
C LEU A 183 -1.34 7.50 13.47
N GLU A 184 -2.19 8.51 13.69
CA GLU A 184 -3.57 8.56 13.18
C GLU A 184 -3.61 8.51 11.65
N GLN A 185 -2.87 9.38 10.95
CA GLN A 185 -2.93 9.45 9.49
C GLN A 185 -2.47 8.14 8.82
N THR A 186 -1.41 7.53 9.35
CA THR A 186 -0.92 6.25 8.82
C THR A 186 -1.85 5.10 9.15
N ASP A 187 -2.52 5.14 10.31
CA ASP A 187 -3.57 4.21 10.67
C ASP A 187 -4.76 4.29 9.68
N GLN A 188 -5.28 5.49 9.42
CA GLN A 188 -6.38 5.68 8.48
C GLN A 188 -5.98 5.32 7.04
N ARG A 189 -4.79 5.70 6.61
CA ARG A 189 -4.29 5.34 5.27
C ARG A 189 -4.17 3.84 5.07
N ASP A 190 -3.73 3.10 6.08
CA ASP A 190 -3.67 1.63 6.00
C ASP A 190 -5.07 1.03 5.77
N ARG A 191 -6.12 1.67 6.32
CA ARG A 191 -7.53 1.27 6.13
C ARG A 191 -8.08 1.59 4.76
N GLU A 192 -7.81 2.78 4.26
CA GLU A 192 -8.23 3.20 2.91
C GLU A 192 -7.58 2.34 1.82
N THR A 193 -6.33 1.93 2.02
CA THR A 193 -5.55 1.17 1.03
C THR A 193 -5.68 -0.34 1.17
N GLY A 194 -6.34 -0.83 2.22
CA GLY A 194 -6.42 -2.26 2.51
C GLY A 194 -5.11 -2.87 3.03
N ALA A 195 -4.13 -2.05 3.42
CA ALA A 195 -2.90 -2.49 4.09
C ALA A 195 -3.13 -2.94 5.55
N VAL A 196 -4.38 -2.95 6.03
CA VAL A 196 -4.85 -3.47 7.34
C VAL A 196 -4.50 -4.94 7.59
N ILE A 197 -3.98 -5.66 6.57
CA ILE A 197 -3.60 -7.07 6.68
C ILE A 197 -2.48 -7.28 7.73
N ASP A 198 -1.63 -6.27 7.99
CA ASP A 198 -0.55 -6.38 8.99
C ASP A 198 -0.91 -5.80 10.36
N ARG A 199 -1.38 -6.67 11.26
CA ARG A 199 -1.65 -6.33 12.67
C ARG A 199 -0.45 -5.81 13.45
N ARG A 200 0.79 -6.10 13.02
CA ARG A 200 1.99 -5.62 13.72
C ARG A 200 2.09 -4.10 13.67
N ARG A 201 1.56 -3.47 12.61
CA ARG A 201 1.52 -2.01 12.48
C ARG A 201 0.62 -1.39 13.53
N ASP A 202 -0.58 -1.94 13.72
CA ASP A 202 -1.51 -1.50 14.77
C ASP A 202 -0.88 -1.65 16.17
N TYR A 203 -0.15 -2.75 16.43
CA TYR A 203 0.51 -2.96 17.73
C TYR A 203 1.59 -1.91 18.01
N ARG A 204 2.44 -1.62 17.01
CA ARG A 204 3.48 -0.60 17.14
C ARG A 204 2.88 0.80 17.33
N ARG A 205 1.79 1.11 16.63
CA ARG A 205 1.06 2.37 16.81
C ARG A 205 0.47 2.49 18.21
N ALA A 206 -0.25 1.47 18.67
CA ALA A 206 -0.83 1.44 20.01
C ALA A 206 0.25 1.57 21.09
N GLU A 207 1.39 0.89 20.94
CA GLU A 207 2.53 1.00 21.86
C GLU A 207 3.04 2.43 21.95
N ARG A 208 3.21 3.09 20.80
CA ARG A 208 3.67 4.47 20.78
C ARG A 208 2.65 5.42 21.41
N VAL A 209 1.37 5.28 21.09
CA VAL A 209 0.29 6.10 21.70
C VAL A 209 0.29 5.93 23.22
N LEU A 210 0.29 4.70 23.72
CA LEU A 210 0.29 4.43 25.16
C LEU A 210 1.55 5.00 25.84
N SER A 211 2.71 4.94 25.17
CA SER A 211 3.94 5.56 25.68
C SER A 211 3.83 7.08 25.77
N LEU A 212 3.24 7.76 24.78
CA LEU A 212 3.05 9.21 24.77
C LEU A 212 2.05 9.63 25.85
N LEU A 213 0.92 8.92 25.98
CA LEU A 213 -0.08 9.14 27.02
C LEU A 213 0.51 8.94 28.41
N THR A 214 1.29 7.87 28.63
CA THR A 214 1.92 7.57 29.93
C THR A 214 2.93 8.64 30.34
N ALA A 215 3.56 9.29 29.36
CA ALA A 215 4.48 10.39 29.58
C ALA A 215 3.78 11.75 29.78
N GLY A 216 2.44 11.80 29.73
CA GLY A 216 1.67 13.05 29.84
C GLY A 216 1.91 14.00 28.67
N LYS A 217 2.22 13.47 27.48
CA LYS A 217 2.59 14.26 26.29
C LYS A 217 1.42 14.57 25.36
N ALA A 218 0.20 14.12 25.68
CA ALA A 218 -1.01 14.45 24.95
C ALA A 218 -1.82 15.45 25.80
N ASP A 219 -1.86 16.71 25.40
CA ASP A 219 -2.42 17.81 26.20
C ASP A 219 -3.47 18.66 25.47
N SER A 220 -3.77 18.35 24.21
CA SER A 220 -4.81 19.02 23.42
C SER A 220 -5.97 18.08 23.03
N PRO A 221 -7.18 18.62 22.79
CA PRO A 221 -8.31 17.84 22.31
C PRO A 221 -8.04 17.09 20.99
N GLU A 222 -7.29 17.69 20.07
CA GLU A 222 -6.89 17.09 18.81
C GLU A 222 -6.00 15.86 19.03
N GLU A 223 -5.02 15.98 19.93
CA GLU A 223 -4.13 14.88 20.30
C GLU A 223 -4.85 13.72 20.98
N TRP A 224 -5.83 14.03 21.84
CA TRP A 224 -6.68 13.00 22.44
C TRP A 224 -7.51 12.28 21.40
N LEU A 225 -8.07 13.00 20.43
CA LEU A 225 -8.81 12.38 19.34
C LEU A 225 -7.90 11.50 18.46
N ASP A 226 -6.72 11.99 18.08
CA ASP A 226 -5.76 11.20 17.30
C ASP A 226 -5.36 9.92 18.03
N ALA A 227 -5.10 9.99 19.34
CA ALA A 227 -4.83 8.84 20.19
C ALA A 227 -6.04 7.87 20.26
N ALA A 228 -7.25 8.41 20.39
CA ALA A 228 -8.49 7.62 20.44
C ALA A 228 -8.70 6.82 19.16
N ILE A 229 -8.47 7.44 17.99
CA ILE A 229 -8.63 6.79 16.68
C ILE A 229 -7.69 5.59 16.54
N VAL A 230 -6.42 5.75 16.94
CA VAL A 230 -5.46 4.63 16.92
C VAL A 230 -5.88 3.52 17.88
N LEU A 231 -6.26 3.86 19.12
CA LEU A 231 -6.64 2.87 20.14
C LEU A 231 -8.00 2.19 19.87
N HIS A 232 -8.89 2.81 19.09
CA HIS A 232 -10.12 2.18 18.59
C HIS A 232 -9.83 0.89 17.83
N HIS A 233 -8.64 0.80 17.23
CA HIS A 233 -8.15 -0.35 16.51
C HIS A 233 -7.20 -1.24 17.33
N GLY A 234 -7.19 -1.07 18.64
CA GLY A 234 -6.49 -1.93 19.58
C GLY A 234 -7.00 -3.38 19.58
N THR A 235 -6.52 -4.14 20.56
CA THR A 235 -6.66 -5.61 20.59
C THR A 235 -7.51 -6.14 21.73
N CYS A 236 -7.91 -5.29 22.68
CA CYS A 236 -8.54 -5.67 23.92
C CYS A 236 -9.57 -4.62 24.38
N PRO A 237 -10.50 -4.99 25.28
CA PRO A 237 -11.47 -4.08 25.87
C PRO A 237 -10.86 -2.81 26.44
N GLU A 238 -9.71 -2.89 27.10
CA GLU A 238 -9.06 -1.76 27.78
C GLU A 238 -8.52 -0.72 26.78
N HIS A 239 -8.10 -1.14 25.57
CA HIS A 239 -7.76 -0.20 24.51
C HIS A 239 -9.00 0.55 24.03
N PHE A 240 -10.12 -0.15 23.87
CA PHE A 240 -11.37 0.44 23.37
C PHE A 240 -12.01 1.36 24.41
N GLU A 241 -11.92 1.02 25.70
CA GLU A 241 -12.32 1.88 26.81
C GLU A 241 -11.50 3.17 26.84
N LEU A 242 -10.17 3.05 26.77
CA LEU A 242 -9.28 4.21 26.75
C LEU A 242 -9.54 5.09 25.52
N ALA A 243 -9.77 4.48 24.35
CA ALA A 243 -10.15 5.19 23.13
C ALA A 243 -11.45 5.98 23.33
N ASN A 244 -12.46 5.38 23.96
CA ASN A 244 -13.72 6.06 24.21
C ASN A 244 -13.57 7.26 25.14
N ARG A 245 -12.82 7.08 26.24
CA ARG A 245 -12.56 8.17 27.19
C ARG A 245 -11.84 9.34 26.55
N LEU A 246 -10.83 9.08 25.73
CA LEU A 246 -10.11 10.12 24.99
C LEU A 246 -11.01 10.83 23.98
N ALA A 247 -11.86 10.10 23.25
CA ALA A 247 -12.84 10.69 22.33
C ALA A 247 -13.87 11.56 23.06
N VAL A 248 -14.32 11.16 24.26
CA VAL A 248 -15.21 11.98 25.11
C VAL A 248 -14.50 13.25 25.55
N ALA A 249 -13.28 13.15 26.09
CA ALA A 249 -12.50 14.31 26.49
C ALA A 249 -12.26 15.30 25.33
N ALA A 250 -11.97 14.78 24.14
CA ALA A 250 -11.84 15.59 22.93
C ALA A 250 -13.16 16.28 22.56
N ASN A 251 -14.29 15.57 22.64
CA ASN A 251 -15.62 16.08 22.29
C ASN A 251 -16.18 17.09 23.31
N GLU A 252 -15.74 17.05 24.56
CA GLU A 252 -16.08 18.06 25.57
C GLU A 252 -15.36 19.39 25.33
N SER A 253 -14.29 19.40 24.51
CA SER A 253 -13.66 20.64 24.10
C SER A 253 -14.57 21.45 23.16
N ALA A 254 -14.41 22.78 23.19
CA ALA A 254 -15.09 23.66 22.24
C ALA A 254 -14.42 23.68 20.85
N THR A 255 -13.23 23.10 20.70
CA THR A 255 -12.40 23.20 19.49
C THR A 255 -12.54 22.00 18.56
N VAL A 256 -12.86 20.82 19.09
CA VAL A 256 -12.94 19.56 18.34
C VAL A 256 -14.34 18.95 18.47
N THR A 257 -14.97 18.65 17.33
CA THR A 257 -16.20 17.86 17.29
C THR A 257 -15.85 16.39 17.06
N ALA A 258 -16.00 15.55 18.09
CA ALA A 258 -15.66 14.12 18.05
C ALA A 258 -16.87 13.20 18.31
N THR A 259 -18.09 13.70 18.11
CA THR A 259 -19.34 13.01 18.48
C THR A 259 -19.48 11.63 17.83
N ASP A 260 -19.11 11.48 16.57
CA ASP A 260 -19.18 10.18 15.89
C ASP A 260 -18.12 9.21 16.41
N TRP A 261 -16.93 9.71 16.76
CA TRP A 261 -15.88 8.91 17.38
C TRP A 261 -16.25 8.46 18.79
N VAL A 262 -16.94 9.29 19.58
CA VAL A 262 -17.52 8.87 20.86
C VAL A 262 -18.45 7.68 20.68
N ARG A 263 -19.35 7.72 19.69
CA ARG A 263 -20.28 6.61 19.41
C ARG A 263 -19.54 5.35 18.94
N LEU A 264 -18.61 5.49 17.99
CA LEU A 264 -17.83 4.39 17.42
C LEU A 264 -17.00 3.66 18.48
N THR A 265 -16.27 4.42 19.29
CA THR A 265 -15.41 3.88 20.35
C THR A 265 -16.24 3.26 21.47
N TYR A 266 -17.38 3.85 21.84
CA TYR A 266 -18.29 3.30 22.83
C TYR A 266 -18.82 1.93 22.42
N ASP A 267 -19.44 1.83 21.24
CA ASP A 267 -19.97 0.55 20.78
C ASP A 267 -18.87 -0.50 20.61
N ARG A 268 -17.66 -0.11 20.18
CA ARG A 268 -16.52 -1.01 20.07
C ARG A 268 -16.15 -1.59 21.44
N TRP A 269 -16.10 -0.75 22.45
CA TRP A 269 -15.84 -1.15 23.82
C TRP A 269 -16.94 -2.09 24.35
N GLN A 270 -18.22 -1.72 24.20
CA GLN A 270 -19.34 -2.58 24.63
C GLN A 270 -19.31 -3.95 23.96
N VAL A 271 -19.18 -4.00 22.62
CA VAL A 271 -19.13 -5.26 21.88
C VAL A 271 -17.96 -6.12 22.34
N SER A 272 -16.80 -5.52 22.62
CA SER A 272 -15.62 -6.28 23.06
C SER A 272 -15.87 -7.05 24.36
N MET A 273 -16.69 -6.51 25.25
CA MET A 273 -17.11 -7.12 26.52
C MET A 273 -18.29 -8.09 26.37
N GLY A 274 -18.88 -8.20 25.18
CA GLY A 274 -20.09 -9.00 24.95
C GLY A 274 -21.40 -8.26 25.25
N GLU A 275 -21.32 -6.95 25.50
CA GLU A 275 -22.47 -6.10 25.76
C GLU A 275 -23.14 -5.62 24.45
N PRO A 276 -24.44 -5.29 24.48
CA PRO A 276 -25.13 -4.75 23.31
C PRO A 276 -24.60 -3.36 22.93
N GLN A 277 -24.59 -3.08 21.63
CA GLN A 277 -24.29 -1.74 21.11
C GLN A 277 -25.42 -0.76 21.43
N ARG A 278 -25.07 0.50 21.69
CA ARG A 278 -26.04 1.58 21.90
C ARG A 278 -26.35 2.32 20.61
N TYR A 279 -25.35 2.51 19.74
CA TYR A 279 -25.45 3.34 18.54
C TYR A 279 -25.44 2.53 17.23
N SER A 280 -25.28 1.20 17.31
CA SER A 280 -25.25 0.29 16.15
C SER A 280 -24.15 0.61 15.12
N THR A 281 -22.99 1.08 15.58
CA THR A 281 -21.89 1.51 14.71
C THR A 281 -20.92 0.38 14.31
N GLN A 282 -20.96 -0.77 14.99
CA GLN A 282 -20.06 -1.90 14.78
C GLN A 282 -20.78 -3.04 14.05
N THR A 283 -20.59 -3.13 12.73
CA THR A 283 -21.14 -4.23 11.92
C THR A 283 -20.18 -5.42 11.88
N GLY A 284 -20.64 -6.62 12.29
CA GLY A 284 -19.86 -7.86 12.17
C GLY A 284 -18.72 -8.02 13.19
N THR A 285 -18.54 -7.06 14.10
CA THR A 285 -17.59 -7.16 15.21
C THR A 285 -18.05 -8.24 16.20
N ARG A 286 -17.11 -9.06 16.68
CA ARG A 286 -17.34 -10.09 17.70
C ARG A 286 -16.75 -9.67 19.04
N PRO A 287 -17.23 -10.22 20.16
CA PRO A 287 -16.60 -10.04 21.46
C PRO A 287 -15.12 -10.43 21.41
N VAL A 288 -14.30 -9.67 22.13
CA VAL A 288 -12.86 -9.84 22.18
C VAL A 288 -12.47 -10.10 23.63
N ASN A 289 -12.24 -11.37 23.96
CA ASN A 289 -11.70 -11.77 25.24
C ASN A 289 -10.22 -12.14 25.09
N ALA A 290 -9.41 -11.13 24.80
CA ALA A 290 -7.97 -11.27 24.58
C ALA A 290 -7.21 -10.24 25.39
N ALA A 291 -6.03 -10.62 25.89
CA ALA A 291 -5.13 -9.70 26.58
C ALA A 291 -4.64 -8.61 25.63
N CYS A 292 -4.48 -7.40 26.16
CA CYS A 292 -3.96 -6.26 25.42
C CYS A 292 -2.56 -6.51 24.85
N HIS A 293 -2.43 -6.25 23.55
CA HIS A 293 -1.17 -6.23 22.84
C HIS A 293 -1.06 -4.90 22.10
N PRO A 294 -0.15 -4.01 22.53
CA PRO A 294 0.64 -4.07 23.79
C PRO A 294 -0.25 -3.96 25.06
N PRO A 295 0.25 -4.29 26.26
CA PRO A 295 -0.49 -4.09 27.50
C PRO A 295 -0.65 -2.60 27.84
N VAL A 296 -1.81 -2.22 28.39
CA VAL A 296 -2.04 -0.86 28.90
C VAL A 296 -1.16 -0.63 30.14
N PRO A 297 -0.31 0.42 30.15
CA PRO A 297 0.49 0.76 31.33
C PRO A 297 -0.38 1.05 32.56
N ALA A 298 -0.03 0.49 33.72
CA ALA A 298 -0.80 0.66 34.97
C ALA A 298 -1.03 2.12 35.39
N LYS A 299 -0.13 3.03 34.98
CA LYS A 299 -0.23 4.48 35.26
C LYS A 299 -1.39 5.16 34.53
N LEU A 300 -1.87 4.61 33.42
CA LEU A 300 -2.97 5.19 32.64
C LEU A 300 -4.35 4.89 33.24
N ASN A 301 -4.41 4.14 34.36
CA ASN A 301 -5.60 3.74 35.11
C ASN A 301 -6.92 3.99 34.35
N VAL A 302 -7.29 3.03 33.51
CA VAL A 302 -8.49 3.09 32.66
C VAL A 302 -9.79 3.26 33.45
N SER A 303 -9.77 3.04 34.77
CA SER A 303 -10.94 3.18 35.66
C SER A 303 -11.01 4.49 36.45
N ALA A 304 -9.96 5.33 36.48
CA ALA A 304 -10.01 6.64 37.14
C ALA A 304 -10.51 7.70 36.16
N PRO A 305 -11.35 8.69 36.56
CA PRO A 305 -11.78 9.78 35.68
C PRO A 305 -10.59 10.47 34.99
N LEU A 306 -10.72 10.86 33.72
CA LEU A 306 -9.73 11.75 33.12
C LEU A 306 -9.83 13.08 33.89
N ALA A 307 -8.71 13.62 34.37
CA ALA A 307 -8.73 14.84 35.15
C ALA A 307 -9.42 15.97 34.35
N GLY A 308 -10.59 16.40 34.80
CA GLY A 308 -11.38 17.47 34.15
C GLY A 308 -12.57 17.02 33.29
N VAL A 309 -12.82 15.72 33.15
CA VAL A 309 -13.97 15.19 32.38
C VAL A 309 -15.08 14.78 33.35
N SER A 310 -16.32 15.24 33.13
CA SER A 310 -17.45 14.86 33.98
C SER A 310 -18.01 13.52 33.53
N ASP A 311 -18.31 12.61 34.45
CA ASP A 311 -18.89 11.28 34.15
C ASP A 311 -20.34 11.34 33.60
N ALA A 312 -20.79 12.48 33.10
CA ALA A 312 -22.16 12.72 32.64
C ALA A 312 -22.32 12.43 31.14
N VAL A 313 -22.13 11.17 30.72
CA VAL A 313 -22.50 10.68 29.37
C VAL A 313 -23.12 9.28 29.41
#